data_AF-A0AAD3XLN4-F1
#
_entry.id   AF-A0AAD3XLN4-F1
#
_cell.length_a   1.000
_cell.length_b   1.000
_cell.length_c   1.000
_cell.angle_alpha   90.00
_cell.angle_beta   90.00
_cell.angle_gamma   90.00
#
_symmetry.space_group_name_H-M   'P 1'
#
loop_
_entity.id
_entity.type
_entity.pdbx_description
1 polymer ?
#
loop_
_entity_poly.entity_id
_entity_poly.type
_entity_poly.pdbx_seq_one_letter_code
_entity_poly.pdbx_strand_id
1 'polypeptide(L)'
;MSGPLERYQKLKLKDSLIVSYRYPIASRELSFILRFVYSEVPKALQALILEDTLTAFRLLPQMQTQSAVSAANVLIQSAEAALPKQKRVLAITEFKQAKVAHKRRSKACKEDTGLVQLPQDVLVHLFSFLDMQSLVSAGLVCRLWYAAATDNYLWQRHSAAYFCDLDSFVENKVCISGRSIKEDVGAVGSFDWKDAFRRKYTGYPSWKFNYNRGYCRYCNLIVWLNNLMCPNAHLGQISEYHMIKPVLSPNQVVAYILEDSLLMLDSSDSDSGSDGEFGYKLWAYRRR
;
A
#
# COMPACT_ATOMS: atom_id res chain seq x y z
N MET A 1 24.13 12.48 3.94
CA MET A 1 22.72 12.29 4.34
C MET A 1 21.84 12.92 3.28
N SER A 2 20.85 12.19 2.77
CA SER A 2 19.99 12.71 1.70
C SER A 2 19.10 13.84 2.22
N GLY A 3 19.10 14.98 1.55
CA GLY A 3 18.24 16.10 1.91
C GLY A 3 16.74 15.75 1.82
N PRO A 4 15.84 16.48 2.50
CA PRO A 4 14.39 16.28 2.42
C PRO A 4 13.86 16.21 0.98
N LEU A 5 14.47 16.98 0.08
CA LEU A 5 14.15 17.02 -1.35
C LEU A 5 14.40 15.67 -2.04
N GLU A 6 15.59 15.08 -1.85
CA GLU A 6 15.93 13.78 -2.42
C GLU A 6 15.05 12.67 -1.84
N ARG A 7 14.80 12.71 -0.53
CA ARG A 7 13.92 11.74 0.14
C ARG A 7 12.50 11.79 -0.41
N TYR A 8 11.96 12.98 -0.61
CA TYR A 8 10.65 13.15 -1.24
C TYR A 8 10.61 12.58 -2.67
N GLN A 9 11.60 12.90 -3.51
CA GLN A 9 11.67 12.38 -4.87
C GLN A 9 11.74 10.84 -4.91
N LYS A 10 12.47 10.23 -3.98
CA LYS A 10 12.59 8.78 -3.88
C LYS A 10 11.29 8.07 -3.46
N LEU A 11 10.31 8.80 -2.89
CA LEU A 11 8.97 8.25 -2.63
C LEU A 11 8.19 7.96 -3.93
N LYS A 12 8.59 8.54 -5.07
CA LYS A 12 7.93 8.34 -6.38
C LYS A 12 6.41 8.54 -6.32
N LEU A 13 5.95 9.56 -5.59
CA LEU A 13 4.52 9.85 -5.40
C LEU A 13 3.83 10.15 -6.73
N LYS A 14 4.44 10.98 -7.57
CA LYS A 14 3.96 11.27 -8.93
C LYS A 14 3.69 10.01 -9.76
N ASP A 15 4.65 9.09 -9.82
CA ASP A 15 4.50 7.81 -10.53
C ASP A 15 3.36 6.96 -9.94
N SER A 16 3.19 7.05 -8.62
CA SER A 16 2.14 6.31 -7.89
C SER A 16 0.74 6.85 -8.17
N LEU A 17 0.59 8.13 -8.51
CA LEU A 17 -0.70 8.73 -8.85
C LEU A 17 -1.22 8.25 -10.22
N ILE A 18 -0.35 7.80 -11.11
CA ILE A 18 -0.76 7.28 -12.43
C ILE A 18 -1.45 5.91 -12.28
N VAL A 19 -1.06 5.14 -11.26
CA VAL A 19 -1.56 3.79 -11.02
C VAL A 19 -2.85 3.84 -10.19
N SER A 20 -3.98 3.39 -10.76
CA SER A 20 -5.32 3.60 -10.17
C SER A 20 -5.51 3.03 -8.76
N TYR A 21 -4.88 1.91 -8.41
CA TYR A 21 -4.98 1.34 -7.05
C TYR A 21 -4.05 2.04 -6.04
N ARG A 22 -2.93 2.61 -6.50
CA ARG A 22 -1.99 3.35 -5.66
C ARG A 22 -2.42 4.79 -5.46
N TYR A 23 -3.18 5.35 -6.41
CA TYR A 23 -3.65 6.73 -6.38
C TYR A 23 -4.29 7.14 -5.04
N PRO A 24 -5.24 6.38 -4.45
CA PRO A 24 -5.87 6.77 -3.18
C PRO A 24 -4.87 6.79 -2.02
N ILE A 25 -3.89 5.90 -2.02
CA ILE A 25 -2.85 5.80 -0.99
C ILE A 25 -1.89 6.99 -1.14
N ALA A 26 -1.36 7.21 -2.35
CA ALA A 26 -0.47 8.32 -2.66
C ALA A 26 -1.12 9.69 -2.41
N SER A 27 -2.41 9.83 -2.73
CA SER A 27 -3.18 11.06 -2.46
C SER A 27 -3.33 11.34 -0.96
N ARG A 28 -3.49 10.29 -0.14
CA ARG A 28 -3.50 10.42 1.32
C ARG A 28 -2.11 10.77 1.84
N GLU A 29 -1.05 10.10 1.38
CA GLU A 29 0.34 10.45 1.72
C GLU A 29 0.61 11.92 1.41
N LEU A 30 0.28 12.39 0.20
CA LEU A 30 0.39 13.80 -0.19
C LEU A 30 -0.40 14.74 0.72
N SER A 31 -1.60 14.35 1.15
CA SER A 31 -2.41 15.18 2.05
C SER A 31 -1.72 15.41 3.40
N PHE A 32 -1.05 14.39 3.93
CA PHE A 32 -0.32 14.48 5.20
C PHE A 32 0.98 15.28 5.01
N ILE A 33 1.74 15.00 3.95
CA ILE A 33 2.93 15.78 3.60
C ILE A 33 2.57 17.25 3.48
N LEU A 34 1.48 17.57 2.81
CA LEU A 34 1.07 18.93 2.61
C LEU A 34 0.67 19.63 3.93
N ARG A 35 0.07 18.91 4.89
CA ARG A 35 -0.28 19.47 6.22
C ARG A 35 0.92 19.70 7.13
N PHE A 36 1.90 18.80 7.11
CA PHE A 36 2.94 18.76 8.14
C PHE A 36 4.34 19.10 7.63
N VAL A 37 4.60 19.01 6.33
CA VAL A 37 5.93 19.23 5.74
C VAL A 37 6.00 20.55 4.98
N TYR A 38 4.91 21.01 4.39
CA TYR A 38 4.93 22.10 3.41
C TYR A 38 5.51 23.43 3.94
N SER A 39 5.23 23.82 5.18
CA SER A 39 5.77 25.07 5.78
C SER A 39 7.25 24.97 6.15
N GLU A 40 7.72 23.78 6.50
CA GLU A 40 9.02 23.52 7.12
C GLU A 40 10.15 23.31 6.09
N VAL A 41 9.81 23.17 4.80
CA VAL A 41 10.77 22.75 3.77
C VAL A 41 11.16 23.88 2.80
N PRO A 42 12.32 23.76 2.12
CA PRO A 42 12.78 24.75 1.14
C PRO A 42 11.78 24.96 0.00
N LYS A 43 11.81 26.17 -0.60
CA LYS A 43 10.91 26.57 -1.70
C LYS A 43 10.90 25.59 -2.88
N ALA A 44 12.03 24.95 -3.17
CA ALA A 44 12.15 23.93 -4.20
C ALA A 44 11.25 22.71 -3.92
N LEU A 45 11.27 22.20 -2.68
CA LEU A 45 10.42 21.08 -2.27
C LEU A 45 8.94 21.50 -2.16
N GLN A 46 8.66 22.72 -1.70
CA GLN A 46 7.29 23.27 -1.71
C GLN A 46 6.70 23.32 -3.12
N ALA A 47 7.50 23.69 -4.12
CA ALA A 47 7.07 23.74 -5.51
C ALA A 47 6.74 22.34 -6.04
N LEU A 48 7.57 21.34 -5.74
CA LEU A 48 7.29 19.93 -6.10
C LEU A 48 6.05 19.37 -5.43
N ILE A 49 5.87 19.59 -4.11
CA ILE A 49 4.67 19.13 -3.40
C ILE A 49 3.40 19.75 -4.00
N LEU A 50 3.46 21.04 -4.36
CA LEU A 50 2.36 21.69 -5.05
C LEU A 50 2.10 21.08 -6.43
N GLU A 51 3.15 20.85 -7.23
CA GLU A 51 3.02 20.24 -8.56
C GLU A 51 2.38 18.84 -8.47
N ASP A 52 2.83 18.00 -7.55
CA ASP A 52 2.29 16.65 -7.33
C ASP A 52 0.83 16.71 -6.86
N THR A 53 0.48 17.71 -6.03
CA THR A 53 -0.91 17.96 -5.61
C THR A 53 -1.81 18.32 -6.79
N LEU A 54 -1.36 19.23 -7.67
CA LEU A 54 -2.11 19.60 -8.88
C LEU A 54 -2.21 18.42 -9.85
N THR A 55 -1.13 17.64 -9.98
CA THR A 55 -1.10 16.43 -10.80
C THR A 55 -2.11 15.40 -10.30
N ALA A 56 -2.22 15.19 -8.99
CA ALA A 56 -3.24 14.32 -8.41
C ALA A 56 -4.65 14.75 -8.84
N PHE A 57 -4.98 16.05 -8.74
CA PHE A 57 -6.28 16.54 -9.19
C PHE A 57 -6.50 16.34 -10.69
N ARG A 58 -5.50 16.63 -11.53
CA ARG A 58 -5.60 16.42 -12.99
C ARG A 58 -5.80 14.97 -13.39
N LEU A 59 -5.28 14.02 -12.59
CA LEU A 59 -5.44 12.58 -12.81
C LEU A 59 -6.76 12.04 -12.27
N LEU A 60 -7.43 12.73 -11.34
CA LEU A 60 -8.71 12.29 -10.75
C LEU A 60 -9.77 11.87 -11.79
N PRO A 61 -9.99 12.58 -12.93
CA PRO A 61 -10.97 12.16 -13.94
C PRO A 61 -10.66 10.79 -14.56
N GLN A 62 -9.43 10.31 -14.47
CA GLN A 62 -9.00 9.00 -14.97
C GLN A 62 -9.25 7.89 -13.94
N MET A 63 -9.48 8.25 -12.68
CA MET A 63 -9.72 7.30 -11.61
C MET A 63 -11.18 6.86 -11.60
N GLN A 64 -11.41 5.54 -11.56
CA GLN A 64 -12.76 4.96 -11.63
C GLN A 64 -13.34 4.65 -10.24
N THR A 65 -12.54 4.70 -9.18
CA THR A 65 -12.92 4.23 -7.85
C THR A 65 -13.46 5.35 -6.96
N GLN A 66 -14.48 5.04 -6.15
CA GLN A 66 -14.96 5.97 -5.12
C GLN A 66 -13.88 6.30 -4.09
N SER A 67 -12.98 5.35 -3.80
CA SER A 67 -11.82 5.55 -2.91
C SER A 67 -10.91 6.68 -3.42
N ALA A 68 -10.67 6.76 -4.73
CA ALA A 68 -9.89 7.85 -5.33
C ALA A 68 -10.57 9.21 -5.15
N VAL A 69 -11.88 9.29 -5.34
CA VAL A 69 -12.65 10.52 -5.11
C VAL A 69 -12.57 10.94 -3.64
N SER A 70 -12.76 10.00 -2.71
CA SER A 70 -12.65 10.26 -1.27
C SER A 70 -11.25 10.74 -0.88
N ALA A 71 -10.20 10.10 -1.39
CA ALA A 71 -8.81 10.52 -1.14
C ALA A 71 -8.52 11.92 -1.71
N ALA A 72 -9.02 12.24 -2.90
CA ALA A 72 -8.88 13.58 -3.48
C ALA A 72 -9.62 14.67 -2.67
N ASN A 73 -10.78 14.34 -2.07
CA ASN A 73 -11.47 15.26 -1.15
C ASN A 73 -10.64 15.54 0.12
N VAL A 74 -9.96 14.52 0.67
CA VAL A 74 -9.04 14.72 1.82
C VAL A 74 -7.83 15.56 1.42
N LEU A 75 -7.30 15.36 0.21
CA LEU A 75 -6.19 16.13 -0.33
C LEU A 75 -6.54 17.62 -0.48
N ILE A 76 -7.73 17.95 -1.02
CA ILE A 76 -8.14 19.37 -1.15
C ILE A 76 -8.37 20.04 0.21
N GLN A 77 -8.94 19.35 1.20
CA GLN A 77 -9.08 19.89 2.56
C GLN A 77 -7.72 20.21 3.18
N SER A 78 -6.74 19.35 2.92
CA SER A 78 -5.35 19.55 3.35
C SER A 78 -4.72 20.75 2.63
N ALA A 79 -4.95 20.86 1.32
CA ALA A 79 -4.51 21.99 0.49
C ALA A 79 -5.07 23.32 0.99
N GLU A 80 -6.34 23.34 1.39
CA GLU A 80 -7.00 24.50 1.99
C GLU A 80 -6.39 24.88 3.34
N ALA A 81 -6.00 23.90 4.16
CA ALA A 81 -5.42 24.16 5.47
C ALA A 81 -3.98 24.71 5.37
N ALA A 82 -3.14 24.13 4.50
CA ALA A 82 -1.69 24.40 4.53
C ALA A 82 -1.18 25.35 3.44
N LEU A 83 -1.88 25.49 2.30
CA LEU A 83 -1.35 26.33 1.21
C LEU A 83 -1.61 27.83 1.43
N PRO A 84 -0.67 28.70 1.05
CA PRO A 84 -0.87 30.15 0.97
C PRO A 84 -1.97 30.54 -0.02
N LYS A 85 -2.58 31.73 0.16
CA LYS A 85 -3.78 32.21 -0.58
C LYS A 85 -3.74 31.93 -2.09
N GLN A 86 -2.69 32.35 -2.80
CA GLN A 86 -2.61 32.20 -4.26
C GLN A 86 -2.57 30.72 -4.69
N LYS A 87 -1.72 29.91 -4.07
CA LYS A 87 -1.57 28.47 -4.36
C LYS A 87 -2.82 27.67 -3.98
N ARG A 88 -3.50 28.09 -2.91
CA ARG A 88 -4.77 27.52 -2.49
C ARG A 88 -5.87 27.72 -3.52
N VAL A 89 -6.03 28.94 -4.03
CA VAL A 89 -7.04 29.24 -5.06
C VAL A 89 -6.78 28.38 -6.30
N LEU A 90 -5.54 28.26 -6.74
CA LEU A 90 -5.15 27.40 -7.87
C LEU A 90 -5.53 25.93 -7.63
N ALA A 91 -5.22 25.38 -6.46
CA ALA A 91 -5.56 24.02 -6.09
C ALA A 91 -7.09 23.77 -6.08
N ILE A 92 -7.87 24.71 -5.55
CA ILE A 92 -9.33 24.63 -5.51
C ILE A 92 -9.92 24.68 -6.93
N THR A 93 -9.43 25.56 -7.80
CA THR A 93 -9.92 25.66 -9.17
C THR A 93 -9.67 24.38 -9.96
N GLU A 94 -8.46 23.84 -9.85
CA GLU A 94 -8.06 22.58 -10.50
C GLU A 94 -8.89 21.39 -9.98
N PHE A 95 -9.08 21.28 -8.66
CA PHE A 95 -9.92 20.24 -8.07
C PHE A 95 -11.39 20.34 -8.54
N LYS A 96 -11.96 21.54 -8.61
CA LYS A 96 -13.34 21.73 -9.10
C LYS A 96 -13.48 21.30 -10.55
N GLN A 97 -12.54 21.70 -11.41
CA GLN A 97 -12.52 21.30 -12.82
C GLN A 97 -12.39 19.78 -12.96
N ALA A 98 -11.48 19.16 -12.22
CA ALA A 98 -11.29 17.72 -12.19
C ALA A 98 -12.55 16.98 -11.72
N LYS A 99 -13.24 17.47 -10.69
CA LYS A 99 -14.47 16.87 -10.16
C LYS A 99 -15.60 16.90 -11.19
N VAL A 100 -15.71 17.99 -11.96
CA VAL A 100 -16.68 18.10 -13.07
C VAL A 100 -16.30 17.12 -14.19
N ALA A 101 -15.03 17.08 -14.60
CA ALA A 101 -14.55 16.17 -15.63
C ALA A 101 -14.77 14.69 -15.26
N HIS A 102 -14.46 14.32 -14.02
CA HIS A 102 -14.72 12.98 -13.47
C HIS A 102 -16.22 12.60 -13.56
N LYS A 103 -17.12 13.51 -13.14
CA LYS A 103 -18.58 13.28 -13.24
C LYS A 103 -19.07 13.15 -14.68
N ARG A 104 -18.53 13.95 -15.61
CA ARG A 104 -18.88 13.86 -17.03
C ARG A 104 -18.45 12.52 -17.63
N ARG A 105 -17.23 12.08 -17.34
CA ARG A 105 -16.72 10.79 -17.79
C ARG A 105 -17.52 9.61 -17.22
N SER A 106 -17.86 9.65 -15.92
CA SER A 106 -18.65 8.58 -15.31
C SER A 106 -20.08 8.50 -15.84
N LYS A 107 -20.64 9.59 -16.39
CA LYS A 107 -21.92 9.57 -17.09
C LYS A 107 -21.78 8.95 -18.49
N ALA A 108 -20.80 9.38 -19.28
CA ALA A 108 -20.55 8.83 -20.63
C ALA A 108 -20.25 7.32 -20.60
N CYS A 109 -19.50 6.84 -19.60
CA CYS A 109 -19.14 5.43 -19.48
C CYS A 109 -20.32 4.51 -19.12
N LYS A 110 -21.42 5.06 -18.57
CA LYS A 110 -22.63 4.27 -18.26
C LYS A 110 -23.47 3.97 -19.49
N GLU A 111 -23.33 4.73 -20.56
CA GLU A 111 -24.08 4.54 -21.82
C GLU A 111 -23.48 3.40 -22.68
N ASP A 112 -22.25 2.96 -22.42
CA ASP A 112 -21.51 1.99 -23.25
C ASP A 112 -21.45 0.55 -22.68
N THR A 113 -22.18 0.29 -21.58
CA THR A 113 -22.16 -1.03 -20.91
C THR A 113 -23.11 -2.04 -21.57
N GLY A 114 -22.85 -2.38 -22.83
CA GLY A 114 -23.20 -3.71 -23.35
C GLY A 114 -22.25 -4.72 -22.73
N LEU A 115 -22.70 -5.46 -21.70
CA LEU A 115 -21.84 -6.34 -20.91
C LEU A 115 -21.28 -7.51 -21.76
N VAL A 116 -20.10 -7.32 -22.34
CA VAL A 116 -19.27 -8.45 -22.80
C VAL A 116 -18.65 -9.09 -21.57
N GLN A 117 -19.28 -10.17 -21.09
CA GLN A 117 -18.70 -10.95 -20.00
C GLN A 117 -17.52 -11.76 -20.55
N LEU A 118 -16.34 -11.54 -19.96
CA LEU A 118 -15.17 -12.35 -20.26
C LEU A 118 -15.42 -13.80 -19.82
N PRO A 119 -15.01 -14.81 -20.61
CA PRO A 119 -15.04 -16.20 -20.19
C PRO A 119 -14.26 -16.42 -18.89
N GLN A 120 -14.73 -17.38 -18.09
CA GLN A 120 -14.17 -17.69 -16.78
C GLN A 120 -12.66 -17.97 -16.82
N ASP A 121 -12.19 -18.70 -17.81
CA ASP A 121 -10.78 -19.08 -17.95
C ASP A 121 -9.87 -17.86 -18.20
N VAL A 122 -10.39 -16.86 -18.93
CA VAL A 122 -9.68 -15.59 -19.15
C VAL A 122 -9.58 -14.81 -17.84
N LEU A 123 -10.62 -14.82 -17.00
CA LEU A 123 -10.58 -14.19 -15.68
C LEU A 123 -9.57 -14.89 -14.76
N VAL A 124 -9.54 -16.22 -14.74
CA VAL A 124 -8.55 -16.99 -13.95
C VAL A 124 -7.12 -16.68 -14.43
N HIS A 125 -6.90 -16.59 -15.74
CA HIS A 125 -5.61 -16.19 -16.30
C HIS A 125 -5.22 -14.76 -15.90
N LEU A 126 -6.12 -13.79 -16.02
CA LEU A 126 -5.88 -12.41 -15.58
C LEU A 126 -5.58 -12.33 -14.09
N PHE A 127 -6.31 -13.09 -13.27
CA PHE A 127 -6.13 -13.14 -11.82
C PHE A 127 -4.82 -13.77 -11.40
N SER A 128 -4.19 -14.57 -12.27
CA SER A 128 -2.86 -15.13 -12.00
C SER A 128 -1.74 -14.07 -11.92
N PHE A 129 -1.99 -12.86 -12.41
CA PHE A 129 -1.08 -11.72 -12.31
C PHE A 129 -1.36 -10.82 -11.09
N LEU A 130 -2.44 -11.06 -10.36
CA LEU A 130 -2.79 -10.26 -9.19
C LEU A 130 -1.92 -10.68 -8.00
N ASP A 131 -1.55 -9.71 -7.17
CA ASP A 131 -0.99 -10.00 -5.86
C ASP A 131 -2.09 -10.55 -4.93
N MET A 132 -1.66 -11.17 -3.82
CA MET A 132 -2.57 -11.81 -2.88
C MET A 132 -3.72 -10.91 -2.41
N GLN A 133 -3.43 -9.63 -2.13
CA GLN A 133 -4.43 -8.69 -1.67
C GLN A 133 -5.43 -8.33 -2.77
N SER A 134 -4.96 -8.13 -4.01
CA SER A 134 -5.84 -7.86 -5.14
C SER A 134 -6.67 -9.07 -5.54
N LEU A 135 -6.14 -10.30 -5.41
CA LEU A 135 -6.89 -11.53 -5.68
C LEU A 135 -8.06 -11.70 -4.69
N VAL A 136 -7.82 -11.51 -3.39
CA VAL A 136 -8.88 -11.52 -2.37
C VAL A 136 -9.93 -10.43 -2.67
N SER A 137 -9.47 -9.23 -3.02
CA SER A 137 -10.36 -8.11 -3.34
C SER A 137 -11.21 -8.38 -4.58
N ALA A 138 -10.64 -8.99 -5.62
CA ALA A 138 -11.34 -9.40 -6.83
C ALA A 138 -12.46 -10.41 -6.50
N GLY A 139 -12.20 -11.34 -5.59
CA GLY A 139 -13.19 -12.30 -5.12
C GLY A 139 -14.42 -11.66 -4.44
N LEU A 140 -14.33 -10.41 -3.96
CA LEU A 140 -15.44 -9.72 -3.29
C LEU A 140 -16.33 -8.91 -4.26
N VAL A 141 -16.02 -8.87 -5.56
CA VAL A 141 -16.70 -8.00 -6.54
C VAL A 141 -18.07 -8.54 -6.95
N CYS A 142 -18.11 -9.78 -7.46
CA CYS A 142 -19.35 -10.43 -7.91
C CYS A 142 -19.18 -11.96 -7.93
N ARG A 143 -20.26 -12.71 -8.18
CA ARG A 143 -20.22 -14.19 -8.18
C ARG A 143 -19.26 -14.78 -9.21
N LEU A 144 -19.18 -14.19 -10.41
CA LEU A 144 -18.27 -14.66 -11.47
C LEU A 144 -16.80 -14.46 -11.06
N TRP A 145 -16.48 -13.27 -10.52
CA TRP A 145 -15.14 -12.97 -10.04
C TRP A 145 -14.78 -13.78 -8.80
N TYR A 146 -15.73 -14.02 -7.89
CA TYR A 146 -15.54 -14.94 -6.78
C TYR A 146 -15.11 -16.31 -7.27
N ALA A 147 -15.85 -16.91 -8.21
CA ALA A 147 -15.53 -18.22 -8.77
C ALA A 147 -14.12 -18.28 -9.41
N ALA A 148 -13.68 -17.19 -10.08
CA ALA A 148 -12.36 -17.15 -10.70
C ALA A 148 -11.26 -16.93 -9.66
N ALA A 149 -11.52 -16.07 -8.67
CA ALA A 149 -10.58 -15.78 -7.58
C ALA A 149 -10.47 -16.91 -6.56
N THR A 150 -11.41 -17.86 -6.53
CA THR A 150 -11.35 -19.08 -5.71
C THR A 150 -10.74 -20.27 -6.43
N ASP A 151 -10.20 -20.07 -7.64
CA ASP A 151 -9.56 -21.14 -8.40
C ASP A 151 -8.40 -21.77 -7.62
N ASN A 152 -8.44 -23.10 -7.50
CA ASN A 152 -7.54 -23.83 -6.62
C ASN A 152 -6.07 -23.75 -7.07
N TYR A 153 -5.84 -23.64 -8.38
CA TYR A 153 -4.51 -23.53 -8.95
C TYR A 153 -3.87 -22.17 -8.66
N LEU A 154 -4.66 -21.08 -8.66
CA LEU A 154 -4.19 -19.77 -8.21
C LEU A 154 -3.70 -19.81 -6.76
N TRP A 155 -4.50 -20.39 -5.85
CA TRP A 155 -4.14 -20.47 -4.43
C TRP A 155 -2.96 -21.40 -4.16
N GLN A 156 -2.80 -22.48 -4.93
CA GLN A 156 -1.61 -23.32 -4.89
C GLN A 156 -0.35 -22.56 -5.31
N ARG A 157 -0.43 -21.79 -6.39
CA ARG A 157 0.70 -20.99 -6.86
C ARG A 157 1.05 -19.88 -5.88
N HIS A 158 0.05 -19.18 -5.34
CA HIS A 158 0.27 -18.17 -4.33
C HIS A 158 0.81 -18.77 -3.03
N SER A 159 0.31 -19.92 -2.57
CA SER A 159 0.84 -20.58 -1.38
C SER A 159 2.30 -20.98 -1.57
N ALA A 160 2.67 -21.54 -2.72
CA ALA A 160 4.05 -21.89 -3.04
C ALA A 160 4.93 -20.64 -3.09
N ALA A 161 4.55 -19.60 -3.84
CA ALA A 161 5.36 -18.37 -3.94
C ALA A 161 5.48 -17.63 -2.59
N TYR A 162 4.42 -17.60 -1.79
CA TYR A 162 4.35 -16.82 -0.56
C TYR A 162 4.95 -17.56 0.65
N PHE A 163 4.85 -18.89 0.68
CA PHE A 163 5.31 -19.70 1.79
C PHE A 163 6.56 -20.53 1.51
N CYS A 164 6.92 -20.88 0.26
CA CYS A 164 8.22 -21.51 0.00
C CYS A 164 9.37 -20.53 0.25
N ASP A 165 9.17 -19.24 -0.04
CA ASP A 165 10.08 -18.21 0.43
C ASP A 165 10.09 -18.20 1.96
N LEU A 166 8.93 -18.14 2.64
CA LEU A 166 8.84 -18.06 4.11
C LEU A 166 9.40 -19.27 4.89
N ASP A 167 9.18 -20.51 4.42
CA ASP A 167 9.62 -21.74 5.11
C ASP A 167 11.14 -21.92 5.02
N SER A 168 11.79 -21.36 3.99
CA SER A 168 13.25 -21.23 3.96
C SER A 168 13.82 -20.32 5.07
N PHE A 169 12.97 -19.48 5.69
CA PHE A 169 13.37 -18.61 6.82
C PHE A 169 13.09 -19.21 8.21
N VAL A 170 12.27 -20.25 8.33
CA VAL A 170 11.88 -20.80 9.65
C VAL A 170 12.71 -22.03 10.02
N GLU A 171 13.18 -22.81 9.05
CA GLU A 171 13.98 -24.01 9.34
C GLU A 171 15.33 -23.97 8.62
N ASN A 172 16.36 -23.74 9.41
CA ASN A 172 17.72 -24.20 9.13
C ASN A 172 17.78 -25.75 9.23
N LYS A 173 16.94 -26.43 8.44
CA LYS A 173 16.95 -27.89 8.24
C LYS A 173 16.33 -28.23 6.88
N VAL A 174 17.23 -28.48 5.92
CA VAL A 174 17.05 -29.42 4.81
C VAL A 174 15.98 -29.04 3.78
N CYS A 175 16.43 -28.37 2.72
CA CYS A 175 15.87 -28.67 1.41
C CYS A 175 16.26 -30.09 0.99
N ILE A 176 15.32 -30.75 0.31
CA ILE A 176 15.35 -32.08 -0.32
C ILE A 176 14.99 -33.24 0.64
N SER A 177 13.71 -33.59 0.68
CA SER A 177 13.22 -34.91 0.28
C SER A 177 11.72 -35.02 0.56
N GLY A 178 10.98 -35.63 -0.36
CA GLY A 178 9.53 -35.82 -0.27
C GLY A 178 9.10 -36.38 1.08
N ARG A 179 8.43 -35.57 1.89
CA ARG A 179 7.49 -36.07 2.89
C ARG A 179 6.11 -36.06 2.26
N SER A 180 5.77 -37.23 1.75
CA SER A 180 4.39 -37.65 1.56
C SER A 180 3.61 -37.32 2.84
N ILE A 181 2.66 -36.40 2.74
CA ILE A 181 1.60 -36.27 3.74
C ILE A 181 0.71 -37.50 3.57
N LYS A 182 1.11 -38.60 4.21
CA LYS A 182 0.22 -39.67 4.64
C LYS A 182 -0.19 -39.32 6.07
N GLU A 183 -1.43 -39.33 6.50
CA GLU A 183 -2.71 -39.68 5.93
C GLU A 183 -3.74 -38.97 6.85
N ASP A 184 -4.80 -38.43 6.27
CA ASP A 184 -6.13 -38.74 6.77
C ASP A 184 -7.02 -38.90 5.54
N VAL A 185 -7.10 -40.15 5.07
CA VAL A 185 -7.91 -40.54 3.91
C VAL A 185 -9.35 -40.59 4.40
N GLY A 186 -10.02 -39.45 4.29
CA GLY A 186 -11.41 -39.30 4.73
C GLY A 186 -12.23 -38.28 3.95
N ALA A 187 -11.77 -37.83 2.77
CA ALA A 187 -12.60 -37.27 1.71
C ALA A 187 -11.73 -37.03 0.47
N VAL A 188 -12.10 -37.60 -0.67
CA VAL A 188 -11.61 -37.15 -2.00
C VAL A 188 -12.30 -35.82 -2.32
N GLY A 189 -12.10 -34.83 -1.45
CA GLY A 189 -12.39 -33.44 -1.71
C GLY A 189 -11.11 -32.81 -2.25
N SER A 190 -11.20 -32.14 -3.38
CA SER A 190 -10.12 -31.29 -3.91
C SER A 190 -9.49 -30.51 -2.75
N PHE A 191 -8.20 -30.71 -2.48
CA PHE A 191 -7.48 -30.03 -1.40
C PHE A 191 -7.65 -28.51 -1.58
N ASP A 192 -8.33 -27.86 -0.64
CA ASP A 192 -8.66 -26.44 -0.73
C ASP A 192 -7.42 -25.60 -0.34
N TRP A 193 -6.66 -25.19 -1.35
CA TRP A 193 -5.47 -24.37 -1.18
C TRP A 193 -5.80 -22.99 -0.61
N LYS A 194 -7.00 -22.46 -0.84
CA LYS A 194 -7.42 -21.16 -0.29
C LYS A 194 -7.59 -21.26 1.22
N ASP A 195 -8.22 -22.31 1.70
CA ASP A 195 -8.42 -22.53 3.13
C ASP A 195 -7.13 -22.93 3.85
N ALA A 196 -6.27 -23.73 3.20
CA ALA A 196 -4.92 -24.01 3.71
C ALA A 196 -4.09 -22.73 3.81
N PHE A 197 -4.12 -21.88 2.78
CA PHE A 197 -3.46 -20.58 2.78
C PHE A 197 -4.02 -19.70 3.92
N ARG A 198 -5.34 -19.61 4.06
CA ARG A 198 -6.01 -18.81 5.09
C ARG A 198 -5.57 -19.22 6.49
N ARG A 199 -5.56 -20.53 6.78
CA ARG A 199 -5.13 -21.06 8.10
C ARG A 199 -3.68 -20.74 8.39
N LYS A 200 -2.79 -20.90 7.40
CA LYS A 200 -1.37 -20.53 7.54
C LYS A 200 -1.21 -19.02 7.72
N TYR A 201 -1.96 -18.21 6.97
CA TYR A 201 -1.96 -16.74 7.04
C TYR A 201 -2.47 -16.19 8.38
N THR A 202 -3.52 -16.77 8.98
CA THR A 202 -4.03 -16.37 10.30
C THR A 202 -3.07 -16.67 11.45
N GLY A 203 -2.11 -17.58 11.24
CA GLY A 203 -1.03 -17.85 12.20
C GLY A 203 0.06 -16.78 12.24
N TYR A 204 0.07 -15.83 11.29
CA TYR A 204 1.03 -14.74 11.24
C TYR A 204 0.41 -13.42 11.73
N PRO A 205 1.20 -12.52 12.36
CA PRO A 205 0.70 -11.23 12.81
C PRO A 205 0.08 -10.42 11.67
N SER A 206 -1.15 -9.92 11.85
CA SER A 206 -1.94 -9.20 10.83
C SER A 206 -1.28 -7.92 10.31
N TRP A 207 -0.30 -7.35 11.05
CA TRP A 207 0.48 -6.20 10.61
C TRP A 207 1.52 -6.54 9.53
N LYS A 208 1.87 -7.82 9.34
CA LYS A 208 2.86 -8.27 8.33
C LYS A 208 2.37 -8.15 6.87
N PHE A 209 1.11 -7.82 6.63
CA PHE A 209 0.51 -7.99 5.30
C PHE A 209 -0.39 -6.84 4.82
N ASN A 210 -0.48 -5.74 5.57
CA ASN A 210 -1.35 -4.61 5.22
C ASN A 210 -0.61 -3.38 4.68
N TYR A 211 0.66 -3.52 4.32
CA TYR A 211 1.49 -2.37 3.91
C TYR A 211 1.89 -2.49 2.44
N ASN A 212 1.31 -1.60 1.63
CA ASN A 212 1.75 -1.41 0.25
C ASN A 212 3.12 -0.70 0.17
N ARG A 213 3.54 -0.07 1.29
CA ARG A 213 4.79 0.67 1.45
C ARG A 213 5.62 0.07 2.57
N GLY A 214 6.91 -0.12 2.34
CA GLY A 214 7.85 -0.58 3.36
C GLY A 214 9.13 0.24 3.34
N TYR A 215 9.71 0.45 4.51
CA TYR A 215 11.03 1.05 4.62
C TYR A 215 12.09 -0.05 4.54
N CYS A 216 12.88 -0.03 3.48
CA CYS A 216 13.99 -0.95 3.29
C CYS A 216 15.24 -0.39 3.99
N ARG A 217 15.75 -1.07 5.03
CA ARG A 217 16.98 -0.68 5.73
C ARG A 217 18.21 -0.67 4.81
N TYR A 218 18.30 -1.57 3.84
CA TYR A 218 19.42 -1.63 2.89
C TYR A 218 19.42 -0.46 1.91
N CYS A 219 18.25 -0.06 1.42
CA CYS A 219 18.13 1.11 0.55
C CYS A 219 18.13 2.43 1.33
N ASN A 220 17.77 2.40 2.63
CA ASN A 220 17.36 3.57 3.41
C ASN A 220 16.18 4.34 2.75
N LEU A 221 15.24 3.62 2.13
CA LEU A 221 14.12 4.19 1.36
C LEU A 221 12.78 3.58 1.73
N ILE A 222 11.74 4.42 1.73
CA ILE A 222 10.35 3.96 1.66
C ILE A 222 10.04 3.58 0.20
N VAL A 223 9.76 2.30 -0.04
CA VAL A 223 9.49 1.73 -1.36
C VAL A 223 8.09 1.13 -1.41
N TRP A 224 7.51 1.05 -2.61
CA TRP A 224 6.37 0.17 -2.84
C TRP A 224 6.83 -1.27 -2.79
N LEU A 225 6.14 -2.09 -2.02
CA LEU A 225 6.49 -3.50 -1.91
C LEU A 225 5.85 -4.29 -3.02
N ASN A 226 6.58 -5.33 -3.44
CA ASN A 226 6.07 -6.35 -4.33
C ASN A 226 6.22 -7.69 -3.61
N ASN A 227 5.10 -8.30 -3.20
CA ASN A 227 5.10 -9.52 -2.38
C ASN A 227 5.99 -9.41 -1.13
N LEU A 228 5.87 -8.29 -0.39
CA LEU A 228 6.68 -7.97 0.80
C LEU A 228 8.18 -7.75 0.54
N MET A 229 8.63 -7.81 -0.72
CA MET A 229 10.03 -7.62 -1.09
C MET A 229 10.30 -6.20 -1.57
N CYS A 230 11.54 -5.75 -1.37
CA CYS A 230 12.03 -4.49 -1.93
C CYS A 230 12.21 -4.67 -3.45
N PRO A 231 11.69 -3.75 -4.29
CA PRO A 231 11.83 -3.84 -5.74
C PRO A 231 13.26 -3.58 -6.23
N ASN A 232 14.11 -2.97 -5.42
CA ASN A 232 15.53 -2.84 -5.73
C ASN A 232 16.19 -4.18 -5.38
N ALA A 233 16.54 -4.96 -6.41
CA ALA A 233 17.16 -6.28 -6.22
C ALA A 233 18.43 -6.16 -5.37
N HIS A 234 18.39 -6.74 -4.18
CA HIS A 234 19.56 -6.89 -3.31
C HIS A 234 20.25 -8.21 -3.68
N LEU A 235 20.96 -8.21 -4.82
CA LEU A 235 21.72 -9.36 -5.29
C LEU A 235 22.77 -9.76 -4.25
N GLY A 236 22.59 -10.92 -3.58
CA GLY A 236 23.67 -11.61 -2.88
C GLY A 236 23.69 -11.58 -1.34
N GLN A 237 22.69 -11.04 -0.65
CA GLN A 237 22.58 -11.14 0.82
C GLN A 237 21.25 -11.80 1.21
N ILE A 238 21.20 -13.12 1.01
CA ILE A 238 20.21 -13.99 1.66
C ILE A 238 20.78 -14.29 3.05
N SER A 239 20.72 -13.34 3.96
CA SER A 239 21.01 -13.60 5.37
C SER A 239 20.04 -12.81 6.22
N GLU A 240 19.32 -13.55 7.06
CA GLU A 240 18.58 -13.12 8.26
C GLU A 240 18.00 -11.70 8.20
N TYR A 241 16.68 -11.63 8.00
CA TYR A 241 15.89 -10.41 8.04
C TYR A 241 16.16 -9.45 6.88
N HIS A 242 15.42 -9.62 5.78
CA HIS A 242 15.02 -8.45 4.99
C HIS A 242 14.26 -7.50 5.93
N MET A 243 14.97 -6.57 6.56
CA MET A 243 14.42 -5.65 7.58
C MET A 243 13.57 -4.56 6.90
N ILE A 244 12.55 -4.98 6.17
CA ILE A 244 11.54 -4.10 5.62
C ILE A 244 10.59 -3.81 6.77
N LYS A 245 10.70 -2.59 7.32
CA LYS A 245 9.75 -2.12 8.33
C LYS A 245 8.46 -1.70 7.63
N PRO A 246 7.28 -2.15 8.07
CA PRO A 246 6.03 -1.73 7.47
C PRO A 246 5.83 -0.24 7.68
N VAL A 247 5.39 0.46 6.64
CA VAL A 247 4.90 1.84 6.77
C VAL A 247 3.39 1.74 6.99
N LEU A 248 3.00 1.83 8.27
CA LEU A 248 1.64 1.65 8.75
C LEU A 248 0.81 2.93 8.69
N SER A 249 1.45 4.10 8.62
CA SER A 249 0.73 5.38 8.57
C SER A 249 1.41 6.43 7.68
N PRO A 250 0.62 7.35 7.07
CA PRO A 250 1.17 8.52 6.36
C PRO A 250 2.07 9.41 7.23
N ASN A 251 1.93 9.39 8.55
CA ASN A 251 2.80 10.14 9.47
C ASN A 251 4.24 9.63 9.44
N GLN A 252 4.45 8.34 9.20
CA GLN A 252 5.80 7.79 9.05
C GLN A 252 6.46 8.29 7.76
N VAL A 253 5.67 8.54 6.70
CA VAL A 253 6.19 9.18 5.47
C VAL A 253 6.63 10.61 5.74
N VAL A 254 5.89 11.36 6.58
CA VAL A 254 6.27 12.71 7.02
C VAL A 254 7.57 12.68 7.83
N ALA A 255 7.67 11.81 8.84
CA ALA A 255 8.86 11.65 9.65
C ALA A 255 10.08 11.28 8.79
N TYR A 256 9.90 10.38 7.81
CA TYR A 256 10.95 10.02 6.87
C TYR A 256 11.46 11.22 6.06
N ILE A 257 10.60 12.16 5.64
CA ILE A 257 11.02 13.36 4.87
C ILE A 257 11.75 14.37 5.75
N LEU A 258 11.39 14.48 7.04
CA LEU A 258 11.97 15.47 7.95
C LEU A 258 13.23 14.95 8.66
N GLU A 259 13.15 13.80 9.31
CA GLU A 259 14.12 13.36 10.35
C GLU A 259 15.13 12.29 9.87
N ASP A 260 15.05 11.83 8.63
CA ASP A 260 15.97 10.86 7.97
C ASP A 260 16.04 9.50 8.70
N SER A 261 15.09 9.23 9.61
CA SER A 261 15.12 8.05 10.46
C SER A 261 13.72 7.67 10.97
N LEU A 262 13.26 6.47 10.60
CA LEU A 262 12.13 5.78 11.25
C LEU A 262 12.55 5.05 12.53
N LEU A 263 13.55 5.56 13.24
CA LEU A 263 14.05 4.99 14.50
C LEU A 263 12.99 5.02 15.63
N MET A 264 11.94 5.83 15.48
CA MET A 264 10.79 5.92 16.39
C MET A 264 9.91 4.66 16.45
N LEU A 265 10.25 3.58 15.74
CA LEU A 265 9.58 2.28 15.86
C LEU A 265 10.30 1.29 16.78
N ASP A 266 11.48 1.65 17.31
CA ASP A 266 12.23 0.80 18.25
C ASP A 266 11.82 1.07 19.72
N SER A 267 10.52 1.23 20.02
CA SER A 267 10.06 0.98 21.39
C SER A 267 9.96 -0.53 21.57
N SER A 268 11.13 -1.13 21.80
CA SER A 268 11.24 -2.46 22.36
C SER A 268 10.43 -2.51 23.66
N ASP A 269 9.57 -3.52 23.79
CA ASP A 269 8.91 -3.91 25.04
C ASP A 269 9.99 -4.29 26.06
N SER A 270 10.55 -3.30 26.73
CA SER A 270 11.46 -3.48 27.85
C SER A 270 10.84 -2.78 29.04
N ASP A 271 10.06 -3.55 29.79
CA ASP A 271 9.66 -3.25 31.15
C ASP A 271 10.94 -3.06 31.99
N SER A 272 11.39 -1.82 32.08
CA SER A 272 12.40 -1.40 33.05
C SER A 272 12.01 -0.01 33.51
N GLY A 273 11.31 0.03 34.63
CA GLY A 273 10.95 1.26 35.30
C GLY A 273 12.20 2.04 35.68
N SER A 274 12.33 3.23 35.10
CA SER A 274 13.17 4.28 35.64
C SER A 274 12.64 5.62 35.14
N ASP A 275 12.17 6.43 36.08
CA ASP A 275 11.68 7.79 35.85
C ASP A 275 12.72 8.64 35.13
N GLY A 276 12.29 9.32 34.06
CA GLY A 276 13.13 10.14 33.20
C GLY A 276 12.29 10.92 32.20
N GLU A 277 11.68 11.98 32.72
CA GLU A 277 10.93 13.06 32.08
C GLU A 277 11.39 13.42 30.64
N PHE A 278 10.52 13.22 29.63
CA PHE A 278 10.26 14.16 28.52
C PHE A 278 8.96 13.75 27.82
N GLY A 279 7.85 14.27 28.33
CA GLY A 279 6.52 14.01 27.79
C GLY A 279 6.17 14.92 26.61
N TYR A 280 5.66 14.33 25.53
CA TYR A 280 4.69 14.99 24.67
C TYR A 280 3.38 14.19 24.69
N LYS A 281 2.50 14.61 25.61
CA LYS A 281 1.08 14.28 25.67
C LYS A 281 0.42 14.55 24.31
N LEU A 282 0.04 13.50 23.59
CA LEU A 282 -0.84 13.63 22.41
C LEU A 282 -2.10 12.76 22.45
N TRP A 283 -2.45 12.21 23.62
CA TRP A 283 -3.73 11.51 23.80
C TRP A 283 -4.34 11.82 25.17
N ALA A 284 -5.01 12.96 25.29
CA ALA A 284 -6.00 13.16 26.33
C ALA A 284 -7.38 13.23 25.69
N TYR A 285 -8.07 12.08 25.67
CA TYR A 285 -9.50 12.03 25.41
C TYR A 285 -10.23 12.70 26.59
N ARG A 286 -11.02 13.73 26.30
CA ARG A 286 -11.95 14.33 27.27
C ARG A 286 -13.15 13.39 27.40
N ARG A 287 -13.24 12.62 28.49
CA ARG A 287 -14.51 11.97 28.88
C ARG A 287 -15.41 13.06 29.47
N ARG A 288 -16.67 13.12 29.01
CA ARG A 288 -17.76 13.76 29.73
C ARG A 288 -18.13 12.91 30.93
#